data_AF-A0A376TM15-F1
#
_entry.id   AF-A0A376TM15-F1
#
_cell.length_a   1.000
_cell.length_b   1.000
_cell.length_c   1.000
_cell.angle_alpha   90.00
_cell.angle_beta   90.00
_cell.angle_gamma   90.00
#
_symmetry.space_group_name_H-M   'P 1'
#
loop_
_entity.id
_entity.type
_entity.pdbx_description
1 polymer ?
#
loop_
_entity_poly.entity_id
_entity_poly.type
_entity_poly.pdbx_seq_one_letter_code
_entity_poly.pdbx_strand_id
1 'polypeptide(L)'
;MRASGQLDLNNPLIKHDLENPTAPKSAIGYIVEALRLRREKGLKAFTVMSCDNVRENGHVAKVAVLGLAQARDPQLAAWIEENVTFPCTMVDRIVPAATPETLQEIADQLGVYDPCAIACEPFRQWVIEDNFVNGRPDWDKVGAQFVADVVPFEMMKLRMLNGSHSFLAYLGYLGGYETIADTMTNPDYRKAAFALICRNKRQRCRCRKVRT
;
A
#
# COMPACT_ATOMS: atom_id res chain seq x y z
N MET A 1 4.72 9.87 -9.54
CA MET A 1 4.25 9.21 -10.78
C MET A 1 3.52 10.24 -11.63
N ARG A 2 3.71 10.20 -12.95
CA ARG A 2 2.84 10.93 -13.88
C ARG A 2 1.47 10.24 -13.92
N ALA A 3 0.43 10.94 -14.39
CA ALA A 3 -0.92 10.40 -14.53
C ALA A 3 -1.01 9.15 -15.44
N SER A 4 0.06 8.80 -16.17
CA SER A 4 0.15 7.62 -17.03
C SER A 4 0.37 6.29 -16.28
N GLY A 5 0.67 6.32 -14.97
CA GLY A 5 0.97 5.11 -14.20
C GLY A 5 2.32 4.45 -14.52
N GLN A 6 3.10 5.05 -15.44
CA GLN A 6 4.42 4.56 -15.84
C GLN A 6 5.54 5.11 -14.94
N LEU A 7 6.67 4.42 -14.93
CA LEU A 7 7.89 4.92 -14.30
C LEU A 7 8.30 6.24 -14.94
N ASP A 8 8.56 7.27 -14.12
CA ASP A 8 9.06 8.54 -14.63
C ASP A 8 10.58 8.50 -14.75
N LEU A 9 11.07 8.22 -15.96
CA LEU A 9 12.50 8.21 -16.28
C LEU A 9 13.16 9.59 -16.11
N ASN A 10 12.39 10.67 -15.99
CA ASN A 10 12.95 11.98 -15.73
C ASN A 10 13.18 12.27 -14.24
N ASN A 11 12.71 11.38 -13.34
CA ASN A 11 12.94 11.53 -11.91
C ASN A 11 14.47 11.49 -11.60
N PRO A 12 15.01 12.43 -10.82
CA PRO A 12 16.45 12.48 -10.51
C PRO A 12 17.02 11.19 -9.91
N LEU A 13 16.26 10.50 -9.05
CA LEU A 13 16.68 9.21 -8.49
C LEU A 13 16.74 8.11 -9.54
N ILE A 14 15.78 8.10 -10.47
CA ILE A 14 15.75 7.10 -11.55
C ILE A 14 16.87 7.33 -12.55
N LYS A 15 17.16 8.59 -12.92
CA LYS A 15 18.34 8.92 -13.74
C LYS A 15 19.63 8.47 -13.08
N HIS A 16 19.80 8.83 -11.81
CA HIS A 16 20.96 8.41 -11.03
C HIS A 16 21.15 6.90 -11.02
N ASP A 17 20.07 6.14 -10.82
CA ASP A 17 20.12 4.68 -10.73
C ASP A 17 20.37 4.01 -12.10
N LEU A 18 20.00 4.66 -13.20
CA LEU A 18 20.37 4.21 -14.54
C LEU A 18 21.85 4.48 -14.85
N GLU A 19 22.38 5.63 -14.42
CA GLU A 19 23.79 6.00 -14.59
C GLU A 19 24.73 5.21 -13.67
N ASN A 20 24.27 4.89 -12.45
CA ASN A 20 25.06 4.24 -11.39
C ASN A 20 24.36 2.98 -10.86
N PRO A 21 24.15 1.96 -11.71
CA PRO A 21 23.21 0.88 -11.40
C PRO A 21 23.70 -0.10 -10.32
N THR A 22 24.98 -0.09 -9.97
CA THR A 22 25.55 -0.86 -8.86
C THR A 22 25.57 -0.08 -7.53
N ALA A 23 25.21 1.20 -7.56
CA ALA A 23 25.09 2.06 -6.39
C ALA A 23 23.75 2.83 -6.40
N PRO A 24 22.60 2.13 -6.45
CA PRO A 24 21.30 2.77 -6.56
C PRO A 24 20.94 3.55 -5.29
N LYS A 25 20.03 4.52 -5.43
CA LYS A 25 19.46 5.34 -4.35
C LYS A 25 17.97 5.16 -4.18
N SER A 26 17.24 4.73 -5.23
CA SER A 26 15.81 4.44 -5.12
C SER A 26 15.55 3.00 -4.69
N ALA A 27 14.41 2.76 -4.05
CA ALA A 27 13.96 1.41 -3.72
C ALA A 27 13.86 0.51 -4.97
N ILE A 28 13.40 1.06 -6.09
CA ILE A 28 13.28 0.35 -7.38
C ILE A 28 14.68 -0.04 -7.89
N GLY A 29 15.65 0.87 -7.80
CA GLY A 29 17.04 0.61 -8.17
C GLY A 29 17.67 -0.53 -7.35
N TYR A 30 17.49 -0.51 -6.03
CA TYR A 30 17.93 -1.60 -5.16
C TYR A 30 17.29 -2.94 -5.52
N ILE A 31 15.98 -2.96 -5.78
CA ILE A 31 15.25 -4.18 -6.18
C ILE A 31 15.82 -4.73 -7.50
N VAL A 32 15.95 -3.90 -8.53
CA VAL A 32 16.45 -4.33 -9.85
C VAL A 32 17.89 -4.82 -9.77
N GLU A 33 18.77 -4.12 -9.04
CA GLU A 33 20.16 -4.54 -8.88
C GLU A 33 20.29 -5.85 -8.09
N ALA A 34 19.50 -6.01 -7.02
CA ALA A 34 19.46 -7.25 -6.27
C ALA A 34 18.99 -8.43 -7.14
N LEU A 35 17.96 -8.23 -7.97
CA LEU A 35 17.47 -9.26 -8.90
C LEU A 35 18.49 -9.62 -9.97
N ARG A 36 19.20 -8.62 -10.52
CA ARG A 36 20.31 -8.86 -11.46
C ARG A 36 21.42 -9.70 -10.83
N LEU A 37 21.88 -9.34 -9.63
CA LEU A 37 22.90 -10.08 -8.90
C LEU A 37 22.47 -11.53 -8.63
N ARG A 38 21.18 -11.75 -8.34
CA ARG A 38 20.63 -13.09 -8.14
C ARG A 38 20.62 -13.90 -9.42
N ARG A 39 20.18 -13.31 -10.54
CA ARG A 39 20.24 -13.92 -11.88
C ARG A 39 21.65 -14.38 -12.21
N GLU A 40 22.65 -13.50 -12.04
CA GLU A 40 24.05 -13.84 -12.36
C GLU A 40 24.63 -14.93 -11.47
N LYS A 41 24.21 -14.98 -10.21
CA LYS A 41 24.66 -15.99 -9.25
C LYS A 41 23.83 -17.28 -9.29
N GLY A 42 22.87 -17.41 -10.20
CA GLY A 42 21.97 -18.57 -10.28
C GLY A 42 21.06 -18.74 -9.05
N LEU A 43 20.78 -17.66 -8.33
CA LEU A 43 19.90 -17.67 -7.16
C LEU A 43 18.45 -17.43 -7.59
N LYS A 44 17.49 -18.10 -6.92
CA LYS A 44 16.04 -17.90 -7.15
C LYS A 44 15.65 -16.44 -7.00
N ALA A 45 14.70 -15.93 -7.78
CA ALA A 45 14.12 -14.61 -7.54
C ALA A 45 13.39 -14.51 -6.18
N PHE A 46 12.98 -13.30 -5.81
CA PHE A 46 12.12 -13.04 -4.66
C PHE A 46 10.85 -12.31 -5.11
N THR A 47 9.77 -12.47 -4.36
CA THR A 47 8.52 -11.73 -4.57
C THR A 47 8.67 -10.28 -4.12
N VAL A 48 8.15 -9.34 -4.93
CA VAL A 48 8.08 -7.92 -4.58
C VAL A 48 6.64 -7.61 -4.17
N MET A 49 6.38 -7.55 -2.86
CA MET A 49 5.06 -7.31 -2.30
C MET A 49 4.97 -5.87 -1.79
N SER A 50 4.20 -5.03 -2.47
CA SER A 50 3.91 -3.68 -1.98
C SER A 50 2.83 -3.75 -0.90
N CYS A 51 3.00 -2.94 0.15
CA CYS A 51 2.03 -2.71 1.21
C CYS A 51 1.61 -1.23 1.26
N ASP A 52 1.80 -0.50 0.16
CA ASP A 52 1.36 0.89 0.07
C ASP A 52 -0.15 0.96 -0.21
N ASN A 53 -0.78 2.04 0.27
CA ASN A 53 -2.21 2.31 0.07
C ASN A 53 -2.47 2.91 -1.33
N VAL A 54 -2.09 2.16 -2.37
CA VAL A 54 -2.24 2.51 -3.79
C VAL A 54 -3.05 1.42 -4.48
N ARG A 55 -3.96 1.81 -5.38
CA ARG A 55 -4.73 0.88 -6.22
C ARG A 55 -3.84 -0.08 -6.97
N GLU A 56 -4.15 -1.37 -6.88
CA GLU A 56 -3.41 -2.43 -7.58
C GLU A 56 -1.90 -2.29 -7.33
N ASN A 57 -1.51 -2.07 -6.05
CA ASN A 57 -0.15 -1.76 -5.65
C ASN A 57 0.91 -2.75 -6.18
N GLY A 58 0.58 -4.03 -6.30
CA GLY A 58 1.42 -5.04 -6.94
C GLY A 58 1.67 -4.73 -8.42
N HIS A 59 0.65 -4.37 -9.19
CA HIS A 59 0.80 -3.96 -10.59
C HIS A 59 1.61 -2.67 -10.74
N VAL A 60 1.41 -1.70 -9.85
CA VAL A 60 2.21 -0.47 -9.82
C VAL A 60 3.68 -0.78 -9.56
N ALA A 61 3.97 -1.66 -8.60
CA ALA A 61 5.32 -2.13 -8.33
C ALA A 61 5.92 -2.88 -9.54
N LYS A 62 5.14 -3.76 -10.20
CA LYS A 62 5.56 -4.47 -11.42
C LYS A 62 5.95 -3.49 -12.52
N VAL A 63 5.11 -2.50 -12.82
CA VAL A 63 5.37 -1.50 -13.87
C VAL A 63 6.62 -0.68 -13.55
N ALA A 64 6.79 -0.26 -12.29
CA ALA A 64 7.98 0.48 -11.86
C ALA A 64 9.28 -0.35 -12.01
N VAL A 65 9.28 -1.59 -11.51
CA VAL A 65 10.46 -2.47 -11.54
C VAL A 65 10.81 -2.86 -12.98
N LEU A 66 9.82 -3.30 -13.76
CA LEU A 66 10.05 -3.64 -15.17
C LEU A 66 10.44 -2.42 -16.00
N GLY A 67 9.86 -1.24 -15.74
CA GLY A 67 10.24 0.00 -16.43
C GLY A 67 11.70 0.36 -16.23
N LEU A 68 12.23 0.24 -15.00
CA LEU A 68 13.64 0.51 -14.72
C LEU A 68 14.53 -0.58 -15.32
N ALA A 69 14.15 -1.86 -15.15
CA ALA A 69 14.88 -2.98 -15.72
C ALA A 69 14.96 -2.88 -17.25
N GLN A 70 13.87 -2.52 -17.92
CA GLN A 70 13.81 -2.36 -19.38
C GLN A 70 14.72 -1.24 -19.88
N ALA A 71 14.76 -0.12 -19.16
CA ALA A 71 15.65 0.99 -19.50
C ALA A 71 17.14 0.67 -19.27
N ARG A 72 17.44 -0.32 -18.42
CA ARG A 72 18.79 -0.77 -18.09
C ARG A 72 19.29 -1.92 -18.99
N ASP A 73 18.53 -3.01 -19.06
CA ASP A 73 18.83 -4.23 -19.81
C ASP A 73 17.50 -4.97 -20.13
N PRO A 74 17.07 -5.02 -21.40
CA PRO A 74 15.87 -5.74 -21.81
C PRO A 74 15.87 -7.24 -21.43
N GLN A 75 17.04 -7.89 -21.38
CA GLN A 75 17.11 -9.30 -20.98
C GLN A 75 16.87 -9.47 -19.49
N LEU A 76 17.34 -8.52 -18.68
CA LEU A 76 17.03 -8.49 -17.24
C LEU A 76 15.54 -8.25 -17.02
N ALA A 77 14.91 -7.35 -17.78
CA ALA A 77 13.47 -7.11 -17.69
C ALA A 77 12.67 -8.38 -17.99
N ALA A 78 12.98 -9.08 -19.08
CA ALA A 78 12.34 -10.36 -19.42
C ALA A 78 12.53 -11.42 -18.32
N TRP A 79 13.75 -11.55 -17.80
CA TRP A 79 14.02 -12.48 -16.70
C TRP A 79 13.23 -12.12 -15.44
N ILE A 80 13.14 -10.84 -15.08
CA ILE A 80 12.34 -10.38 -13.94
C ILE A 80 10.87 -10.71 -14.16
N GLU A 81 10.33 -10.44 -15.35
CA GLU A 81 8.93 -10.72 -15.67
C GLU A 81 8.57 -12.20 -15.55
N GLU A 82 9.48 -13.09 -15.95
CA GLU A 82 9.28 -14.54 -15.87
C GLU A 82 9.47 -15.11 -14.45
N ASN A 83 10.35 -14.52 -13.65
CA ASN A 83 10.82 -15.12 -12.39
C ASN A 83 10.32 -14.42 -11.12
N VAL A 84 9.78 -13.20 -11.21
CA VAL A 84 9.34 -12.40 -10.05
C VAL A 84 7.82 -12.26 -10.04
N THR A 85 7.20 -12.45 -8.87
CA THR A 85 5.78 -12.10 -8.67
C THR A 85 5.61 -10.80 -7.92
N PHE A 86 4.47 -10.15 -8.19
CA PHE A 86 4.07 -8.86 -7.65
C PHE A 86 2.62 -8.92 -7.13
N PRO A 87 2.36 -9.65 -6.02
CA PRO A 87 1.02 -9.78 -5.48
C PRO A 87 0.50 -8.42 -5.01
N CYS A 88 -0.77 -8.13 -5.30
CA CYS A 88 -1.45 -6.99 -4.72
C CYS A 88 -1.83 -7.27 -3.25
N THR A 89 -1.92 -6.20 -2.47
CA THR A 89 -2.37 -6.26 -1.08
C THR A 89 -3.36 -5.15 -0.76
N MET A 90 -4.25 -5.42 0.19
CA MET A 90 -5.04 -4.41 0.88
C MET A 90 -4.60 -4.42 2.35
N VAL A 91 -3.99 -3.31 2.79
CA VAL A 91 -3.57 -3.10 4.17
C VAL A 91 -4.48 -2.10 4.86
N ASP A 92 -4.87 -2.42 6.10
CA ASP A 92 -5.70 -1.52 6.89
C ASP A 92 -5.34 -1.59 8.38
N ARG A 93 -4.76 -0.48 8.86
CA ARG A 93 -4.54 -0.16 10.26
C ARG A 93 -4.20 1.32 10.36
N ILE A 94 -4.95 2.07 11.15
CA ILE A 94 -4.62 3.46 11.46
C ILE A 94 -3.44 3.49 12.44
N VAL A 95 -2.37 4.15 12.01
CA VAL A 95 -1.14 4.34 12.77
C VAL A 95 -0.79 5.84 12.72
N PRO A 96 -1.13 6.62 13.76
CA PRO A 96 -0.71 8.01 13.86
C PRO A 96 0.82 8.13 13.86
N ALA A 97 1.33 9.28 13.42
CA ALA A 97 2.76 9.56 13.54
C ALA A 97 3.14 9.62 15.03
N ALA A 98 4.28 9.03 15.38
CA ALA A 98 4.82 9.15 16.72
C ALA A 98 5.22 10.62 16.99
N THR A 99 4.74 11.15 18.10
CA THR A 99 5.14 12.44 18.67
C THR A 99 5.82 12.24 20.03
N PRO A 100 6.61 13.22 20.52
CA PRO A 100 7.18 13.14 21.86
C PRO A 100 6.16 12.83 22.94
N GLU A 101 4.95 13.38 22.83
CA GLU A 101 3.83 13.15 23.74
C GLU A 101 3.38 11.69 23.70
N THR A 102 3.12 11.14 22.51
CA THR A 102 2.71 9.73 22.37
C THR A 102 3.79 8.74 22.84
N LEU A 103 5.08 9.05 22.66
CA LEU A 103 6.17 8.22 23.16
C LEU A 103 6.21 8.24 24.69
N GLN A 104 5.98 9.40 25.31
CA GLN A 104 5.91 9.51 26.76
C GLN A 104 4.68 8.77 27.31
N GLU A 105 3.52 8.89 26.67
CA GLU A 105 2.31 8.16 27.06
C GLU A 105 2.53 6.63 27.04
N ILE A 106 3.21 6.11 26.01
CA ILE A 106 3.57 4.68 25.93
C ILE A 106 4.55 4.32 27.04
N ALA A 107 5.55 5.16 27.29
CA ALA A 107 6.55 4.93 28.35
C ALA A 107 5.90 4.89 29.74
N ASP A 108 4.97 5.79 30.03
CA ASP A 108 4.24 5.83 31.29
C ASP A 108 3.37 4.58 31.50
N GLN A 109 2.79 4.04 30.42
CA GLN A 109 1.99 2.80 30.47
C GLN A 109 2.84 1.53 30.61
N LEU A 110 3.99 1.46 29.93
CA LEU A 110 4.85 0.28 29.91
C LEU A 110 5.95 0.29 31.00
N GLY A 111 6.21 1.45 31.61
CA GLY A 111 7.30 1.67 32.56
C GLY A 111 8.70 1.73 31.91
N VAL A 112 8.79 1.76 30.59
CA VAL A 112 10.05 1.80 29.83
C VAL A 112 9.91 2.75 28.64
N TYR A 113 10.88 3.65 28.48
CA TYR A 113 10.96 4.51 27.30
C TYR A 113 11.56 3.74 26.11
N ASP A 114 10.81 3.66 25.02
CA ASP A 114 11.24 3.09 23.74
C ASP A 114 11.14 4.17 22.64
N PRO A 115 12.28 4.63 22.07
CA PRO A 115 12.27 5.65 21.02
C PRO A 115 11.66 5.17 19.69
N CYS A 116 11.40 3.86 19.56
CA CYS A 116 10.79 3.23 18.39
C CYS A 116 9.32 2.83 18.64
N ALA A 117 8.72 3.21 19.77
CA ALA A 117 7.37 2.85 20.12
C ALA A 117 6.34 3.48 19.15
N ILE A 118 5.32 2.69 18.79
CA ILE A 118 4.25 3.12 17.88
C ILE A 118 2.88 2.76 18.48
N ALA A 119 2.06 3.79 18.71
CA ALA A 119 0.65 3.61 19.03
C ALA A 119 -0.16 3.37 17.75
N CYS A 120 -1.12 2.47 17.81
CA CYS A 120 -1.99 2.15 16.69
C CYS A 120 -3.33 1.62 17.19
N GLU A 121 -4.35 1.69 16.34
CA GLU A 121 -5.66 1.16 16.68
C GLU A 121 -5.63 -0.39 16.84
N PRO A 122 -6.60 -0.97 17.57
CA PRO A 122 -6.69 -2.42 17.72
C PRO A 122 -7.15 -3.13 16.43
N PHE A 123 -7.91 -2.45 15.56
CA PHE A 123 -8.32 -3.00 14.28
C PHE A 123 -7.11 -3.22 13.36
N ARG A 124 -7.08 -4.36 12.69
CA ARG A 124 -6.08 -4.67 11.66
C ARG A 124 -6.69 -5.60 10.63
N GLN A 125 -6.41 -5.33 9.36
CA GLN A 125 -6.78 -6.21 8.27
C GLN A 125 -5.68 -6.24 7.21
N TRP A 126 -5.39 -7.43 6.72
CA TRP A 126 -4.45 -7.61 5.62
C TRP A 126 -4.97 -8.68 4.67
N VAL A 127 -5.28 -8.27 3.43
CA VAL A 127 -5.71 -9.16 2.36
C VAL A 127 -4.60 -9.20 1.31
N ILE A 128 -4.21 -10.39 0.87
CA ILE A 128 -3.01 -10.64 0.08
C ILE A 128 -3.36 -11.56 -1.09
N GLU A 129 -2.90 -11.24 -2.31
CA GLU A 129 -2.92 -12.21 -3.40
C GLU A 129 -1.91 -13.32 -3.15
N ASP A 130 -2.34 -14.59 -3.18
CA ASP A 130 -1.47 -15.73 -2.90
C ASP A 130 -0.58 -16.10 -4.09
N ASN A 131 0.38 -15.22 -4.41
CA ASN A 131 1.25 -15.34 -5.57
C ASN A 131 2.72 -15.06 -5.21
N PHE A 132 3.41 -16.07 -4.70
CA PHE A 132 4.79 -15.96 -4.22
C PHE A 132 5.74 -16.95 -4.92
N VAL A 133 6.83 -16.45 -5.50
CA VAL A 133 7.78 -17.28 -6.28
C VAL A 133 8.76 -18.08 -5.43
N ASN A 134 8.94 -17.70 -4.16
CA ASN A 134 9.93 -18.31 -3.29
C ASN A 134 9.42 -18.51 -1.86
N GLY A 135 8.18 -18.99 -1.76
CA GLY A 135 7.49 -19.22 -0.50
C GLY A 135 7.05 -17.94 0.20
N ARG A 136 6.31 -18.12 1.29
CA ARG A 136 5.83 -17.06 2.18
C ARG A 136 5.58 -17.63 3.57
N PRO A 137 5.52 -16.80 4.63
CA PRO A 137 5.04 -17.22 5.93
C PRO A 137 3.56 -17.64 5.93
N ASP A 138 3.17 -18.41 6.95
CA ASP A 138 1.79 -18.80 7.23
C ASP A 138 1.00 -17.63 7.88
N TRP A 139 0.94 -16.48 7.21
CA TRP A 139 0.28 -15.28 7.76
C TRP A 139 -1.22 -15.46 7.99
N ASP A 140 -1.85 -16.43 7.32
CA ASP A 140 -3.24 -16.84 7.55
C ASP A 140 -3.48 -17.34 8.97
N LYS A 141 -2.49 -18.00 9.59
CA LYS A 141 -2.58 -18.46 10.99
C LYS A 141 -2.64 -17.32 12.00
N VAL A 142 -2.26 -16.10 11.60
CA VAL A 142 -2.27 -14.90 12.46
C VAL A 142 -3.23 -13.82 11.96
N GLY A 143 -4.12 -14.17 11.03
CA GLY A 143 -5.27 -13.37 10.62
C GLY A 143 -5.15 -12.63 9.29
N ALA A 144 -4.08 -12.84 8.50
CA ALA A 144 -4.08 -12.38 7.11
C ALA A 144 -5.05 -13.21 6.26
N GLN A 145 -5.58 -12.63 5.19
CA GLN A 145 -6.54 -13.27 4.29
C GLN A 145 -5.92 -13.44 2.91
N PHE A 146 -5.65 -14.69 2.52
CA PHE A 146 -5.20 -14.97 1.16
C PHE A 146 -6.38 -15.12 0.22
N VAL A 147 -6.30 -14.44 -0.93
CA VAL A 147 -7.32 -14.45 -1.97
C VAL A 147 -6.68 -14.58 -3.34
N ALA A 148 -7.49 -14.93 -4.34
CA ALA A 148 -7.04 -14.92 -5.73
C ALA A 148 -7.03 -13.51 -6.36
N ASP A 149 -7.88 -12.61 -5.86
CA ASP A 149 -8.04 -11.24 -6.37
C ASP A 149 -8.37 -10.28 -5.22
N VAL A 150 -7.51 -9.27 -5.01
CA VAL A 150 -7.63 -8.28 -3.93
C VAL A 150 -8.51 -7.08 -4.32
N VAL A 151 -8.70 -6.82 -5.62
CA VAL A 151 -9.40 -5.63 -6.14
C VAL A 151 -10.78 -5.39 -5.49
N PRO A 152 -11.61 -6.42 -5.20
CA PRO A 152 -12.90 -6.22 -4.53
C PRO A 152 -12.78 -5.67 -3.09
N PHE A 153 -11.74 -6.05 -2.36
CA PHE A 153 -11.49 -5.63 -0.98
C PHE A 153 -10.88 -4.24 -0.95
N GLU A 154 -9.93 -3.99 -1.83
CA GLU A 154 -9.32 -2.68 -2.00
C GLU A 154 -10.37 -1.61 -2.36
N MET A 155 -11.24 -1.88 -3.35
CA MET A 155 -12.31 -0.94 -3.71
C MET A 155 -13.26 -0.64 -2.55
N MET A 156 -13.54 -1.63 -1.71
CA MET A 156 -14.38 -1.43 -0.52
C MET A 156 -13.68 -0.49 0.46
N LYS A 157 -12.44 -0.77 0.83
CA LYS A 157 -11.66 0.03 1.78
C LYS A 157 -11.44 1.45 1.28
N LEU A 158 -11.00 1.62 0.03
CA LEU A 158 -10.77 2.94 -0.57
C LEU A 158 -12.05 3.80 -0.60
N ARG A 159 -13.21 3.23 -0.93
CA ARG A 159 -14.45 4.01 -1.07
C ARG A 159 -15.21 4.21 0.23
N MET A 160 -15.20 3.21 1.10
CA MET A 160 -15.99 3.26 2.33
C MET A 160 -15.20 3.86 3.49
N LEU A 161 -13.91 3.54 3.62
CA LEU A 161 -13.08 4.02 4.72
C LEU A 161 -12.26 5.24 4.29
N ASN A 162 -11.38 5.11 3.30
CA ASN A 162 -10.54 6.25 2.89
C ASN A 162 -11.42 7.41 2.37
N GLY A 163 -12.45 7.10 1.60
CA GLY A 163 -13.41 8.09 1.08
C GLY A 163 -14.17 8.83 2.19
N SER A 164 -14.65 8.13 3.23
CA SER A 164 -15.29 8.82 4.37
C SER A 164 -14.28 9.59 5.20
N HIS A 165 -13.06 9.09 5.34
CA HIS A 165 -12.00 9.74 6.09
C HIS A 165 -11.61 11.07 5.45
N SER A 166 -11.41 11.10 4.12
CA SER A 166 -11.16 12.35 3.38
C SER A 166 -12.33 13.32 3.47
N PHE A 167 -13.57 12.82 3.37
CA PHE A 167 -14.78 13.65 3.54
C PHE A 167 -14.81 14.34 4.91
N LEU A 168 -14.54 13.58 5.98
CA LEU A 168 -14.52 14.08 7.36
C LEU A 168 -13.33 15.01 7.62
N ALA A 169 -12.15 14.70 7.08
CA ALA A 169 -10.96 15.53 7.25
C ALA A 169 -11.17 16.93 6.66
N TYR A 170 -11.61 17.02 5.39
CA TYR A 170 -11.71 18.32 4.72
C TYR A 170 -12.88 19.16 5.23
N LEU A 171 -14.07 18.56 5.39
CA LEU A 171 -15.23 19.31 5.88
C LEU A 171 -15.13 19.56 7.38
N GLY A 172 -14.64 18.60 8.15
CA GLY A 172 -14.43 18.75 9.59
C GLY A 172 -13.49 19.91 9.90
N TYR A 173 -12.38 20.01 9.18
CA TYR A 173 -11.44 21.13 9.32
C TYR A 173 -12.12 22.48 9.03
N LEU A 174 -12.90 22.58 7.94
CA LEU A 174 -13.69 23.79 7.64
C LEU A 174 -14.78 24.07 8.69
N GLY A 175 -15.27 23.03 9.35
CA GLY A 175 -16.21 23.10 10.47
C GLY A 175 -15.58 23.42 11.82
N GLY A 176 -14.26 23.65 11.89
CA GLY A 176 -13.55 23.97 13.13
C GLY A 176 -13.20 22.77 14.00
N TYR A 177 -13.24 21.55 13.46
CA TYR A 177 -12.83 20.34 14.17
C TYR A 177 -11.36 20.02 13.93
N GLU A 178 -10.62 19.75 15.00
CA GLU A 178 -9.18 19.44 14.95
C GLU A 178 -8.94 17.97 14.58
N THR A 179 -9.76 17.06 15.11
CA THR A 179 -9.61 15.62 14.87
C THR A 179 -10.86 15.00 14.23
N ILE A 180 -10.68 13.85 13.60
CA ILE A 180 -11.80 13.04 13.07
C ILE A 180 -12.71 12.59 14.22
N ALA A 181 -12.16 12.31 15.40
CA ALA A 181 -12.95 11.97 16.57
C ALA A 181 -13.90 13.12 16.95
N ASP A 182 -13.43 14.37 16.88
CA ASP A 182 -14.27 15.54 17.17
C ASP A 182 -15.42 15.65 16.16
N THR A 183 -15.16 15.42 14.87
CA THR A 183 -16.24 15.40 13.86
C THR A 183 -17.31 14.36 14.17
N MET A 184 -16.93 13.24 14.79
CA MET A 184 -17.85 12.17 15.17
C MET A 184 -18.71 12.51 16.39
N THR A 185 -18.41 13.58 17.13
CA THR A 185 -19.32 14.09 18.17
C THR A 185 -20.54 14.80 17.58
N ASN A 186 -20.41 15.34 16.36
CA ASN A 186 -21.49 16.05 15.66
C ASN A 186 -22.44 15.07 14.92
N PRO A 187 -23.75 15.08 15.21
CA PRO A 187 -24.72 14.17 14.58
C PRO A 187 -24.84 14.33 13.06
N ASP A 188 -24.66 15.53 12.52
CA ASP A 188 -24.78 15.78 11.09
C ASP A 188 -23.61 15.19 10.31
N TYR A 189 -22.39 15.33 10.82
CA TYR A 189 -21.19 14.69 10.25
C TYR A 189 -21.31 13.16 10.28
N ARG A 190 -21.77 12.57 11.40
CA ARG A 190 -22.04 11.12 11.47
C ARG A 190 -23.04 10.67 10.41
N LYS A 191 -24.17 11.39 10.30
CA LYS A 191 -25.24 11.08 9.33
C LYS A 191 -24.73 11.20 7.89
N ALA A 192 -23.95 12.23 7.58
CA ALA A 192 -23.40 12.46 6.26
C ALA A 192 -22.36 11.39 5.88
N ALA A 193 -21.45 11.05 6.78
CA ALA A 193 -20.47 9.97 6.56
C ALA A 193 -21.18 8.62 6.35
N PHE A 194 -22.18 8.29 7.17
CA PHE A 194 -22.95 7.06 7.00
C PHE A 194 -23.71 7.03 5.65
N ALA A 195 -24.32 8.16 5.26
CA ALA A 195 -25.01 8.26 3.97
C ALA A 195 -24.06 8.07 2.78
N LEU A 196 -22.84 8.62 2.85
CA LEU A 196 -21.78 8.43 1.84
C LEU A 196 -21.41 6.95 1.70
N ILE A 197 -21.18 6.28 2.83
CA ILE A 197 -20.86 4.84 2.87
C ILE A 197 -21.98 4.00 2.25
N CYS A 198 -23.24 4.26 2.63
CA CYS A 198 -24.40 3.53 2.11
C CYS A 198 -24.63 3.75 0.61
N ARG A 199 -24.39 4.97 0.09
CA ARG A 199 -24.48 5.25 -1.35
C ARG A 199 -23.41 4.49 -2.13
N ASN A 200 -22.18 4.42 -1.62
CA ASN A 200 -21.09 3.67 -2.24
C ASN A 200 -21.34 2.15 -2.23
N LYS A 201 -22.01 1.60 -1.21
CA LYS A 201 -22.47 0.19 -1.22
C LYS A 201 -23.50 -0.08 -2.33
N ARG A 202 -24.47 0.81 -2.54
CA ARG A 202 -25.57 0.62 -3.51
C ARG A 202 -25.14 0.61 -4.98
N GLN A 203 -24.08 1.33 -5.35
CA GLN A 203 -23.53 1.27 -6.73
C GLN A 203 -23.09 -0.15 -7.12
N ARG A 204 -22.62 -0.97 -6.16
CA ARG A 204 -22.22 -2.37 -6.39
C ARG A 204 -23.42 -3.28 -6.71
N CYS A 205 -24.57 -3.06 -6.06
CA CYS A 205 -25.79 -3.82 -6.33
C CYS A 205 -26.39 -3.52 -7.71
N ARG A 206 -26.16 -2.32 -8.27
CA ARG A 206 -26.63 -1.97 -9.62
C ARG A 206 -25.74 -2.53 -10.73
N CYS A 207 -24.42 -2.52 -10.59
CA CYS A 207 -23.52 -3.09 -11.61
C CYS A 207 -23.66 -4.61 -11.78
N ARG A 208 -24.11 -5.35 -10.78
CA ARG A 208 -24.43 -6.80 -10.92
C ARG A 208 -25.75 -7.09 -11.64
N LYS A 209 -26.63 -6.11 -11.85
CA LYS A 209 -27.94 -6.29 -12.50
C LYS A 209 -27.97 -5.98 -14.00
N VAL A 210 -26.83 -5.67 -14.63
CA VAL A 210 -26.76 -5.31 -16.08
C VAL A 210 -26.01 -6.36 -16.90
N ARG A 211 -25.95 -7.61 -16.43
CA ARG A 211 -25.46 -8.76 -17.23
C ARG A 211 -26.44 -9.93 -17.07
N THR A 212 -27.52 -9.87 -17.83
CA THR A 212 -28.34 -10.99 -18.28
C THR A 212 -28.74 -10.67 -19.70
#